data_AF-A0AAN6LSM9-F1
#
_entry.id   AF-A0AAN6LSM9-F1
#
_cell.length_a   1.000
_cell.length_b   1.000
_cell.length_c   1.000
_cell.angle_alpha   90.00
_cell.angle_beta   90.00
_cell.angle_gamma   90.00
#
_symmetry.space_group_name_H-M   'P 1'
#
loop_
_entity.id
_entity.type
_entity.pdbx_description
1 polymer ?
#
loop_
_entity_poly.entity_id
_entity_poly.type
_entity_poly.pdbx_seq_one_letter_code
_entity_poly.pdbx_strand_id
1 'polypeptide(L)'
;MIGKISKRHRDDMARIFLTVVDEVQPLPLYAFALLEQEKTNASWVLNSPIEPLEQQKIEMEYYALKDRIRNRCGDLLVVDNAPHPTFLTHSVDFLHRTVRDFLREYNLRMHLKDGTFHPLISLSRICLGLLKALPTENFRSVRMVNRVMGLTDELLYYAREAEIRYDIDQYSPMTSILDELDTVNSHHARGINNHWTQARDSPKSRGFDVLREGGKCNFLALAVQARLVRYVRAKLEADPKRMNKSGRPLLDYALRPRRVTPINMPYHHIRDDPSVSVEMVELLLSPGLNADPNQLVRLNGDRSVWALFLLSIRETHNQESNKSSPTHQSLNQAWYAACQQLIRAGARPDCLSNGSPNYTSGEVRKDPEEAASILTRVFGTDRTNMLIQEMRNHRYEKPPAAKVKQPNLGVLVLSWKVHLRRVDANSKLACDYLGTSATNRTVLHTAVKDLLKQTPQPVAATLETYPA
;
A
#
# COMPACT_ATOMS: atom_id res chain seq x y z
N MET A 1 -42.43 -0.09 8.09
CA MET A 1 -41.55 1.09 8.20
C MET A 1 -41.17 1.61 6.81
N ILE A 2 -40.44 0.84 6.00
CA ILE A 2 -40.11 1.18 4.59
C ILE A 2 -41.34 1.44 3.72
N GLY A 3 -42.45 0.73 3.96
CA GLY A 3 -43.71 0.96 3.24
C GLY A 3 -44.30 2.38 3.36
N LYS A 4 -43.90 3.15 4.39
CA LYS A 4 -44.32 4.55 4.58
C LYS A 4 -43.54 5.54 3.69
N ILE A 5 -42.41 5.12 3.14
CA ILE A 5 -41.59 5.94 2.24
C ILE A 5 -42.22 5.92 0.84
N SER A 6 -42.44 7.11 0.28
CA SER A 6 -43.05 7.27 -1.04
C SER A 6 -42.30 6.47 -2.10
N LYS A 7 -43.03 5.80 -3.00
CA LYS A 7 -42.46 4.94 -4.06
C LYS A 7 -41.39 5.67 -4.88
N ARG A 8 -41.55 6.98 -5.12
CA ARG A 8 -40.59 7.81 -5.88
C ARG A 8 -39.22 7.96 -5.20
N HIS A 9 -39.15 7.79 -3.87
CA HIS A 9 -37.93 7.93 -3.08
C HIS A 9 -37.28 6.59 -2.75
N ARG A 10 -37.87 5.45 -3.11
CA ARG A 10 -37.37 4.12 -2.71
C ARG A 10 -36.00 3.79 -3.29
N ASP A 11 -35.71 4.24 -4.49
CA ASP A 11 -34.37 4.07 -5.09
C ASP A 11 -33.31 4.86 -4.32
N ASP A 12 -33.56 6.13 -4.01
CA ASP A 12 -32.64 6.94 -3.20
C ASP A 12 -32.48 6.36 -1.78
N MET A 13 -33.59 5.99 -1.16
CA MET A 13 -33.62 5.33 0.14
C MET A 13 -32.77 4.06 0.14
N ALA A 14 -32.90 3.20 -0.87
CA ALA A 14 -32.14 1.97 -0.95
C ALA A 14 -30.64 2.23 -1.06
N ARG A 15 -30.23 3.18 -1.91
CA ARG A 15 -28.82 3.60 -2.03
C ARG A 15 -28.28 4.13 -0.71
N ILE A 16 -29.04 5.00 -0.04
CA ILE A 16 -28.67 5.57 1.26
C ILE A 16 -28.51 4.46 2.30
N PHE A 17 -29.51 3.59 2.48
CA PHE A 17 -29.44 2.54 3.49
C PHE A 17 -28.35 1.51 3.19
N LEU A 18 -28.16 1.11 1.94
CA LEU A 18 -27.07 0.20 1.56
C LEU A 18 -25.69 0.81 1.88
N THR A 19 -25.53 2.11 1.66
CA THR A 19 -24.29 2.84 1.98
C THR A 19 -24.06 2.90 3.49
N VAL A 20 -25.04 3.36 4.25
CA VAL A 20 -24.93 3.53 5.71
C VAL A 20 -24.82 2.18 6.41
N VAL A 21 -25.42 1.10 5.90
CA VAL A 21 -25.29 -0.25 6.48
C VAL A 21 -23.84 -0.77 6.43
N ASP A 22 -23.14 -0.49 5.33
CA ASP A 22 -21.75 -0.92 5.08
C ASP A 22 -20.69 0.07 5.60
N GLU A 23 -21.09 1.28 6.03
CA GLU A 23 -20.16 2.27 6.56
C GLU A 23 -19.47 1.78 7.85
N VAL A 24 -18.23 2.20 8.06
CA VAL A 24 -17.42 1.87 9.25
C VAL A 24 -17.63 2.87 10.37
N GLN A 25 -17.90 4.12 10.03
CA GLN A 25 -18.25 5.19 10.95
C GLN A 25 -19.39 6.04 10.34
N PRO A 26 -20.19 6.72 11.17
CA PRO A 26 -21.28 7.60 10.71
C PRO A 26 -20.78 8.59 9.66
N LEU A 27 -21.39 8.62 8.47
CA LEU A 27 -20.96 9.54 7.41
C LEU A 27 -21.31 11.00 7.72
N PRO A 28 -20.49 11.98 7.26
CA PRO A 28 -20.90 13.39 7.33
C PRO A 28 -22.12 13.64 6.43
N LEU A 29 -23.01 14.56 6.80
CA LEU A 29 -24.23 14.87 6.02
C LEU A 29 -23.93 15.21 4.55
N TYR A 30 -22.79 15.84 4.28
CA TYR A 30 -22.36 16.17 2.92
C TYR A 30 -22.09 14.93 2.04
N ALA A 31 -21.76 13.77 2.62
CA ALA A 31 -21.59 12.52 1.88
C ALA A 31 -22.83 12.15 1.05
N PHE A 32 -24.02 12.52 1.50
CA PHE A 32 -25.27 12.23 0.78
C PHE A 32 -25.49 13.15 -0.42
N ALA A 33 -24.90 14.35 -0.43
CA ALA A 33 -24.83 15.17 -1.63
C ALA A 33 -23.93 14.50 -2.69
N LEU A 34 -22.80 13.92 -2.26
CA LEU A 34 -21.88 13.18 -3.13
C LEU A 34 -22.53 11.91 -3.71
N LEU A 35 -23.31 11.19 -2.89
CA LEU A 35 -24.07 10.02 -3.32
C LEU A 35 -25.10 10.36 -4.40
N GLU A 36 -25.68 11.57 -4.36
CA GLU A 36 -26.57 12.04 -5.42
C GLU A 36 -25.83 12.39 -6.71
N GLN A 37 -24.66 13.01 -6.61
CA GLN A 37 -23.81 13.27 -7.78
C GLN A 37 -23.45 11.95 -8.49
N GLU A 38 -23.17 10.89 -7.73
CA GLU A 38 -22.90 9.56 -8.27
C GLU A 38 -24.07 8.99 -9.08
N LYS A 39 -25.30 9.25 -8.62
CA LYS A 39 -26.50 8.81 -9.33
C LYS A 39 -26.61 9.43 -10.72
N THR A 40 -26.17 10.68 -10.88
CA THR A 40 -26.17 11.37 -12.17
C THR A 40 -24.98 10.99 -13.04
N ASN A 41 -23.81 10.77 -12.43
CA ASN A 41 -22.59 10.41 -13.13
C ASN A 41 -21.73 9.49 -12.23
N ALA A 42 -21.67 8.19 -12.54
CA ALA A 42 -20.90 7.23 -11.73
C ALA A 42 -19.38 7.54 -11.66
N SER A 43 -18.85 8.30 -12.61
CA SER A 43 -17.44 8.70 -12.70
C SER A 43 -17.21 10.15 -12.26
N TRP A 44 -18.19 10.80 -11.62
CA TRP A 44 -18.11 12.20 -11.21
C TRP A 44 -16.82 12.49 -10.43
N VAL A 45 -16.51 11.66 -9.44
CA VAL A 45 -15.40 11.91 -8.51
C VAL A 45 -14.04 11.88 -9.21
N LEU A 46 -13.89 11.11 -10.30
CA LEU A 46 -12.64 11.05 -11.06
C LEU A 46 -12.41 12.35 -11.84
N ASN A 47 -13.49 13.02 -12.24
CA ASN A 47 -13.43 14.23 -13.07
C ASN A 47 -13.56 15.52 -12.27
N SER A 48 -14.04 15.44 -11.01
CA SER A 48 -14.16 16.62 -10.15
C SER A 48 -12.80 17.22 -9.79
N PRO A 49 -12.68 18.56 -9.75
CA PRO A 49 -11.45 19.22 -9.31
C PRO A 49 -11.15 18.92 -7.82
N ILE A 50 -9.88 19.07 -7.46
CA ILE A 50 -9.45 19.13 -6.05
C ILE A 50 -9.66 20.57 -5.60
N GLU A 51 -10.80 20.84 -4.97
CA GLU A 51 -11.23 22.18 -4.60
C GLU A 51 -11.82 22.17 -3.18
N PRO A 52 -11.27 22.96 -2.25
CA PRO A 52 -11.83 23.13 -0.92
C PRO A 52 -13.31 23.51 -0.96
N LEU A 53 -14.12 22.82 -0.16
CA LEU A 53 -15.52 23.19 -0.02
C LEU A 53 -15.67 24.38 0.92
N GLU A 54 -16.32 25.44 0.44
CA GLU A 54 -16.58 26.64 1.23
C GLU A 54 -17.61 26.35 2.34
N GLN A 55 -17.24 26.61 3.59
CA GLN A 55 -18.08 26.37 4.77
C GLN A 55 -19.49 27.00 4.63
N GLN A 56 -19.57 28.20 4.07
CA GLN A 56 -20.84 28.90 3.83
C GLN A 56 -21.75 28.13 2.87
N LYS A 57 -21.19 27.53 1.82
CA LYS A 57 -21.94 26.71 0.87
C LYS A 57 -22.53 25.47 1.53
N ILE A 58 -21.76 24.82 2.41
CA ILE A 58 -22.27 23.67 3.18
C ILE A 58 -23.42 24.09 4.10
N GLU A 59 -23.28 25.22 4.80
CA GLU A 59 -24.31 25.73 5.70
C GLU A 59 -25.60 26.09 4.95
N MET A 60 -25.48 26.66 3.75
CA MET A 60 -26.64 26.93 2.88
C MET A 60 -27.33 25.64 2.42
N GLU A 61 -26.57 24.57 2.15
CA GLU A 61 -27.11 23.27 1.73
C GLU A 61 -27.62 22.42 2.91
N TYR A 62 -27.24 22.75 4.15
CA TYR A 62 -27.49 21.93 5.33
C TYR A 62 -28.97 21.57 5.51
N TYR A 63 -29.86 22.56 5.55
CA TYR A 63 -31.29 22.32 5.77
C TYR A 63 -31.90 21.48 4.63
N ALA A 64 -31.48 21.75 3.40
CA ALA A 64 -31.95 21.00 2.23
C ALA A 64 -31.50 19.54 2.27
N LEU A 65 -30.25 19.25 2.66
CA LEU A 65 -29.75 17.89 2.81
C LEU A 65 -30.42 17.15 3.97
N LYS A 66 -30.59 17.83 5.12
CA LYS A 66 -31.26 17.27 6.29
C LYS A 66 -32.71 16.90 5.99
N ASP A 67 -33.48 17.80 5.40
CA ASP A 67 -34.86 17.54 5.00
C ASP A 67 -34.95 16.41 3.99
N ARG A 68 -33.96 16.31 3.10
CA ARG A 68 -33.90 15.25 2.11
C ARG A 68 -33.65 13.87 2.73
N ILE A 69 -32.73 13.76 3.68
CA ILE A 69 -32.54 12.51 4.44
C ILE A 69 -33.82 12.13 5.17
N ARG A 70 -34.45 13.08 5.86
CA ARG A 70 -35.73 12.85 6.55
C ARG A 70 -36.83 12.38 5.60
N ASN A 71 -36.96 12.99 4.42
CA ASN A 71 -37.98 12.65 3.44
C ASN A 71 -37.75 11.29 2.76
N ARG A 72 -36.48 10.90 2.56
CA ARG A 72 -36.11 9.65 1.88
C ARG A 72 -36.03 8.46 2.83
N CYS A 73 -35.58 8.67 4.07
CA CYS A 73 -35.30 7.61 5.03
C CYS A 73 -36.30 7.59 6.21
N GLY A 74 -37.19 8.59 6.31
CA GLY A 74 -38.04 8.77 7.47
C GLY A 74 -37.21 9.08 8.72
N ASP A 75 -37.67 8.60 9.87
CA ASP A 75 -36.97 8.76 11.15
C ASP A 75 -35.93 7.66 11.42
N LEU A 76 -35.51 6.93 10.38
CA LEU A 76 -34.55 5.83 10.53
C LEU A 76 -33.09 6.29 10.64
N LEU A 77 -32.79 7.45 10.07
CA LEU A 77 -31.50 8.11 10.18
C LEU A 77 -31.68 9.42 10.95
N VAL A 78 -30.70 9.72 11.79
CA VAL A 78 -30.63 10.95 12.57
C VAL A 78 -29.41 11.74 12.11
N VAL A 79 -29.61 13.03 11.87
CA VAL A 79 -28.52 13.98 11.62
C VAL A 79 -28.16 14.62 12.95
N ASP A 80 -27.01 14.26 13.48
CA ASP A 80 -26.45 14.86 14.70
C ASP A 80 -25.86 16.24 14.37
N ASN A 81 -25.87 17.14 15.35
CA ASN A 81 -25.20 18.44 15.29
C ASN A 81 -23.73 18.37 15.74
N ALA A 82 -23.27 17.21 16.22
CA ALA A 82 -21.88 17.01 16.58
C ALA A 82 -20.92 17.18 15.39
N PRO A 83 -19.71 17.72 15.61
CA PRO A 83 -18.68 17.80 14.58
C PRO A 83 -18.20 16.40 14.20
N HIS A 84 -18.07 16.12 12.90
CA HIS A 84 -17.56 14.84 12.42
C HIS A 84 -16.02 14.81 12.53
N PRO A 85 -15.41 13.68 12.96
CA PRO A 85 -13.98 13.61 13.27
C PRO A 85 -13.06 13.92 12.07
N THR A 86 -13.48 13.59 10.85
CA THR A 86 -12.65 13.80 9.64
C THR A 86 -13.04 15.01 8.79
N PHE A 87 -14.29 15.46 8.79
CA PHE A 87 -14.79 16.38 7.76
C PHE A 87 -15.92 17.29 8.26
N LEU A 88 -15.73 18.61 8.12
CA LEU A 88 -16.72 19.66 8.43
C LEU A 88 -17.48 19.44 9.76
N THR A 89 -18.76 19.06 9.69
CA THR A 89 -19.74 18.95 10.79
C THR A 89 -20.89 18.00 10.40
N HIS A 90 -21.65 17.52 11.40
CA HIS A 90 -22.90 16.74 11.28
C HIS A 90 -22.75 15.31 10.77
N SER A 91 -22.66 14.36 11.70
CA SER A 91 -22.73 12.92 11.39
C SER A 91 -24.17 12.46 11.15
N VAL A 92 -24.33 11.48 10.27
CA VAL A 92 -25.60 10.77 10.05
C VAL A 92 -25.42 9.33 10.46
N ASP A 93 -26.25 8.87 11.39
CA ASP A 93 -26.26 7.46 11.84
C ASP A 93 -27.71 6.99 12.01
N PHE A 94 -27.89 5.69 12.24
CA PHE A 94 -29.18 5.12 12.58
C PHE A 94 -29.69 5.64 13.92
N LEU A 95 -31.00 5.85 13.99
CA LEU A 95 -31.68 6.18 15.25
C LEU A 95 -31.42 5.12 16.33
N HIS A 96 -31.31 3.85 15.94
CA HIS A 96 -31.05 2.76 16.87
C HIS A 96 -30.25 1.64 16.20
N ARG A 97 -29.37 0.97 16.96
CA ARG A 97 -28.56 -0.16 16.47
C ARG A 97 -29.41 -1.26 15.82
N THR A 98 -30.59 -1.57 16.38
CA THR A 98 -31.48 -2.60 15.82
C THR A 98 -32.04 -2.26 14.44
N VAL A 99 -32.07 -0.98 14.06
CA VAL A 99 -32.44 -0.56 12.71
C VAL A 99 -31.36 -1.00 11.71
N ARG A 100 -30.08 -0.80 12.06
CA ARG A 100 -28.94 -1.26 11.26
C ARG A 100 -28.99 -2.77 11.06
N ASP A 101 -29.24 -3.53 12.13
CA ASP A 101 -29.33 -4.99 12.07
C ASP A 101 -30.53 -5.46 11.22
N PHE A 102 -31.71 -4.85 11.41
CA PHE A 102 -32.88 -5.13 10.56
C PHE A 102 -32.62 -4.85 9.07
N LEU A 103 -31.96 -3.74 8.75
CA LEU A 103 -31.68 -3.36 7.36
C LEU A 103 -30.63 -4.23 6.68
N ARG A 104 -29.76 -4.92 7.44
CA ARG A 104 -28.83 -5.92 6.90
C ARG A 104 -29.54 -7.17 6.39
N GLU A 105 -30.59 -7.58 7.08
CA GLU A 105 -31.41 -8.74 6.69
C GLU A 105 -32.45 -8.37 5.63
N TYR A 106 -32.83 -7.10 5.56
CA TYR A 106 -33.81 -6.62 4.59
C TYR A 106 -33.21 -6.55 3.17
N ASN A 107 -33.93 -7.08 2.18
CA ASN A 107 -33.51 -7.02 0.78
C ASN A 107 -33.70 -5.61 0.19
N LEU A 108 -32.83 -4.66 0.56
CA LEU A 108 -32.85 -3.28 0.07
C LEU A 108 -32.66 -3.19 -1.45
N ARG A 109 -31.94 -4.15 -2.05
CA ARG A 109 -31.64 -4.17 -3.49
C ARG A 109 -32.89 -4.27 -4.36
N MET A 110 -33.99 -4.83 -3.86
CA MET A 110 -35.26 -4.90 -4.60
C MET A 110 -35.85 -3.53 -4.93
N HIS A 111 -35.40 -2.46 -4.26
CA HIS A 111 -35.89 -1.10 -4.46
C HIS A 111 -34.97 -0.26 -5.34
N LEU A 112 -33.81 -0.78 -5.75
CA LEU A 112 -32.92 -0.11 -6.70
C LEU A 112 -33.52 -0.15 -8.10
N LYS A 113 -33.43 0.95 -8.84
CA LYS A 113 -33.85 1.00 -10.25
C LYS A 113 -32.91 0.25 -11.18
N ASP A 114 -31.62 0.23 -10.84
CA ASP A 114 -30.58 -0.49 -11.56
C ASP A 114 -29.79 -1.38 -10.59
N GLY A 115 -29.33 -2.54 -11.08
CA GLY A 115 -28.54 -3.48 -10.29
C GLY A 115 -27.06 -3.10 -10.17
N THR A 116 -26.67 -1.89 -10.59
CA THR A 116 -25.27 -1.48 -10.75
C THR A 116 -24.71 -0.75 -9.53
N PHE A 117 -25.56 -0.45 -8.55
CA PHE A 117 -25.14 0.23 -7.34
C PHE A 117 -24.40 -0.70 -6.39
N HIS A 118 -23.13 -0.40 -6.15
CA HIS A 118 -22.25 -1.14 -5.25
C HIS A 118 -21.87 -0.25 -4.04
N PRO A 119 -22.42 -0.48 -2.84
CA PRO A 119 -22.23 0.42 -1.69
C PRO A 119 -20.76 0.62 -1.31
N LEU A 120 -19.91 -0.41 -1.38
CA LEU A 120 -18.49 -0.27 -1.02
C LEU A 120 -17.69 0.54 -2.05
N ILE A 121 -18.08 0.48 -3.34
CA ILE A 121 -17.49 1.35 -4.37
C ILE A 121 -17.96 2.79 -4.15
N SER A 122 -19.25 2.98 -3.86
CA SER A 122 -19.84 4.29 -3.56
C SER A 122 -19.18 4.93 -2.33
N LEU A 123 -19.02 4.20 -1.23
CA LEU A 123 -18.29 4.64 -0.03
C LEU A 123 -16.85 5.07 -0.37
N SER A 124 -16.17 4.33 -1.24
CA SER A 124 -14.83 4.70 -1.70
C SER A 124 -14.83 6.01 -2.51
N ARG A 125 -15.83 6.21 -3.38
CA ARG A 125 -16.04 7.48 -4.11
C ARG A 125 -16.38 8.64 -3.17
N ILE A 126 -17.21 8.39 -2.15
CA ILE A 126 -17.53 9.37 -1.11
C ILE A 126 -16.26 9.80 -0.39
N CYS A 127 -15.46 8.85 0.14
CA CYS A 127 -14.19 9.18 0.81
C CYS A 127 -13.25 9.99 -0.09
N LEU A 128 -13.14 9.62 -1.37
CA LEU A 128 -12.34 10.38 -2.34
C LEU A 128 -12.90 11.78 -2.60
N GLY A 129 -14.22 11.93 -2.72
CA GLY A 129 -14.87 13.22 -2.87
C GLY A 129 -14.68 14.13 -1.66
N LEU A 130 -14.77 13.58 -0.45
CA LEU A 130 -14.47 14.29 0.79
C LEU A 130 -12.99 14.70 0.84
N LEU A 131 -12.07 13.85 0.41
CA LEU A 131 -10.65 14.19 0.27
C LEU A 131 -10.43 15.35 -0.71
N LYS A 132 -11.11 15.34 -1.86
CA LYS A 132 -11.04 16.43 -2.85
C LYS A 132 -11.58 17.76 -2.30
N ALA A 133 -12.56 17.68 -1.40
CA ALA A 133 -13.22 18.81 -0.77
C ALA A 133 -12.51 19.37 0.47
N LEU A 134 -11.43 18.73 0.94
CA LEU A 134 -10.68 19.20 2.10
C LEU A 134 -10.02 20.55 1.84
N PRO A 135 -9.96 21.45 2.85
CA PRO A 135 -9.17 22.68 2.75
C PRO A 135 -7.70 22.41 2.42
N THR A 136 -7.12 23.26 1.58
CA THR A 136 -5.69 23.24 1.29
C THR A 136 -4.91 23.85 2.47
N GLU A 137 -4.72 23.03 3.51
CA GLU A 137 -3.91 23.37 4.68
C GLU A 137 -2.47 22.84 4.52
N ASN A 138 -1.56 23.32 5.38
CA ASN A 138 -0.19 22.81 5.43
C ASN A 138 -0.18 21.32 5.85
N PHE A 139 0.27 20.42 4.97
CA PHE A 139 0.37 18.97 5.22
C PHE A 139 1.39 18.59 6.30
N ARG A 140 2.08 19.54 6.92
CA ARG A 140 2.89 19.32 8.13
C ARG A 140 2.06 19.42 9.41
N SER A 141 0.83 19.93 9.32
CA SER A 141 -0.11 19.97 10.43
C SER A 141 -0.60 18.57 10.75
N VAL A 142 -0.46 18.15 12.02
CA VAL A 142 -0.98 16.87 12.53
C VAL A 142 -2.47 16.73 12.23
N ARG A 143 -3.24 17.82 12.31
CA ARG A 143 -4.67 17.83 12.00
C ARG A 143 -4.93 17.45 10.54
N MET A 144 -4.20 18.05 9.60
CA MET A 144 -4.39 17.80 8.17
C MET A 144 -3.96 16.38 7.81
N VAL A 145 -2.81 15.92 8.33
CA VAL A 145 -2.35 14.54 8.16
C VAL A 145 -3.39 13.55 8.69
N ASN A 146 -3.93 13.78 9.89
CA ASN A 146 -4.93 12.89 10.48
C ASN A 146 -6.22 12.82 9.66
N ARG A 147 -6.68 13.96 9.11
CA ARG A 147 -7.87 14.00 8.24
C ARG A 147 -7.66 13.23 6.94
N VAL A 148 -6.56 13.51 6.25
CA VAL A 148 -6.21 12.85 4.98
C VAL A 148 -6.02 11.35 5.20
N MET A 149 -5.24 10.96 6.21
CA MET A 149 -4.98 9.56 6.52
C MET A 149 -6.22 8.83 7.01
N GLY A 150 -7.09 9.50 7.77
CA GLY A 150 -8.38 8.98 8.18
C GLY A 150 -9.24 8.55 6.99
N LEU A 151 -9.55 9.48 6.10
CA LEU A 151 -10.35 9.19 4.89
C LEU A 151 -9.66 8.17 3.96
N THR A 152 -8.32 8.21 3.89
CA THR A 152 -7.53 7.23 3.14
C THR A 152 -7.68 5.82 3.72
N ASP A 153 -7.59 5.67 5.05
CA ASP A 153 -7.69 4.37 5.71
C ASP A 153 -9.08 3.74 5.55
N GLU A 154 -10.12 4.58 5.58
CA GLU A 154 -11.48 4.15 5.28
C GLU A 154 -11.67 3.71 3.83
N LEU A 155 -11.17 4.49 2.88
CA LEU A 155 -11.22 4.12 1.47
C LEU A 155 -10.48 2.79 1.24
N LEU A 156 -9.30 2.61 1.81
CA LEU A 156 -8.56 1.35 1.74
C LEU A 156 -9.30 0.19 2.43
N TYR A 157 -10.07 0.46 3.49
CA TYR A 157 -10.96 -0.53 4.09
C TYR A 157 -12.06 -0.95 3.10
N TYR A 158 -12.80 0.01 2.53
CA TYR A 158 -13.89 -0.29 1.60
C TYR A 158 -13.38 -0.95 0.32
N ALA A 159 -12.20 -0.58 -0.16
CA ALA A 159 -11.53 -1.25 -1.27
C ALA A 159 -11.25 -2.72 -0.96
N ARG A 160 -10.76 -3.04 0.25
CA ARG A 160 -10.52 -4.43 0.66
C ARG A 160 -11.81 -5.22 0.77
N GLU A 161 -12.84 -4.65 1.38
CA GLU A 161 -14.15 -5.32 1.48
C GLU A 161 -14.77 -5.55 0.10
N ALA A 162 -14.66 -4.59 -0.81
CA ALA A 162 -15.14 -4.72 -2.18
C ALA A 162 -14.41 -5.85 -2.91
N GLU A 163 -13.11 -6.00 -2.69
CA GLU A 163 -12.30 -7.08 -3.29
C GLU A 163 -12.76 -8.48 -2.86
N ILE A 164 -13.20 -8.61 -1.61
CA ILE A 164 -13.71 -9.86 -1.04
C ILE A 164 -15.12 -10.16 -1.56
N ARG A 165 -16.00 -9.14 -1.60
CA ARG A 165 -17.44 -9.34 -1.84
C ARG A 165 -17.84 -9.29 -3.30
N TYR A 166 -17.05 -8.66 -4.16
CA TYR A 166 -17.42 -8.39 -5.55
C TYR A 166 -16.57 -9.20 -6.53
N ASP A 167 -17.18 -9.54 -7.67
CA ASP A 167 -16.47 -10.12 -8.80
C ASP A 167 -15.51 -9.12 -9.46
N ILE A 168 -14.80 -9.55 -10.50
CA ILE A 168 -13.77 -8.73 -11.16
C ILE A 168 -14.38 -7.51 -11.87
N ASP A 169 -15.55 -7.65 -12.49
CA ASP A 169 -16.19 -6.60 -13.28
C ASP A 169 -16.74 -5.50 -12.36
N GLN A 170 -17.37 -5.91 -11.27
CA GLN A 170 -17.87 -5.02 -10.23
C GLN A 170 -16.76 -4.27 -9.49
N TYR A 171 -15.60 -4.92 -9.31
CA TYR A 171 -14.43 -4.32 -8.66
C TYR A 171 -13.64 -3.37 -9.59
N SER A 172 -13.73 -3.55 -10.92
CA SER A 172 -12.96 -2.79 -11.91
C SER A 172 -12.86 -1.27 -11.65
N PRO A 173 -13.94 -0.55 -11.29
CA PRO A 173 -13.87 0.89 -11.00
C PRO A 173 -12.90 1.26 -9.86
N MET A 174 -12.67 0.35 -8.91
CA MET A 174 -11.81 0.57 -7.75
C MET A 174 -10.37 0.92 -8.15
N THR A 175 -9.87 0.36 -9.25
CA THR A 175 -8.50 0.65 -9.71
C THR A 175 -8.30 2.13 -10.01
N SER A 176 -9.25 2.74 -10.71
CA SER A 176 -9.19 4.18 -11.05
C SER A 176 -9.41 5.05 -9.81
N ILE A 177 -10.27 4.63 -8.88
CA ILE A 177 -10.50 5.32 -7.61
C ILE A 177 -9.21 5.35 -6.76
N LEU A 178 -8.48 4.23 -6.70
CA LEU A 178 -7.23 4.12 -5.96
C LEU A 178 -6.09 4.93 -6.59
N ASP A 179 -6.01 5.02 -7.92
CA ASP A 179 -5.05 5.91 -8.59
C ASP A 179 -5.35 7.38 -8.33
N GLU A 180 -6.63 7.74 -8.36
CA GLU A 180 -7.06 9.10 -8.08
C GLU A 180 -6.82 9.45 -6.60
N LEU A 181 -7.00 8.50 -5.67
CA LEU A 181 -6.63 8.67 -4.26
C LEU A 181 -5.15 9.06 -4.09
N ASP A 182 -4.24 8.37 -4.78
CA ASP A 182 -2.82 8.70 -4.74
C ASP A 182 -2.54 10.10 -5.29
N THR A 183 -3.21 10.46 -6.37
CA THR A 183 -3.12 11.78 -7.01
C THR A 183 -3.62 12.90 -6.09
N VAL A 184 -4.79 12.72 -5.47
CA VAL A 184 -5.39 13.68 -4.54
C VAL A 184 -4.53 13.87 -3.29
N ASN A 185 -4.03 12.78 -2.71
CA ASN A 185 -3.17 12.90 -1.53
C ASN A 185 -1.79 13.48 -1.86
N SER A 186 -1.27 13.22 -3.05
CA SER A 186 -0.05 13.88 -3.55
C SER A 186 -0.26 15.39 -3.75
N HIS A 187 -1.47 15.82 -4.15
CA HIS A 187 -1.82 17.24 -4.18
C HIS A 187 -1.79 17.84 -2.77
N HIS A 188 -2.43 17.19 -1.79
CA HIS A 188 -2.43 17.68 -0.42
C HIS A 188 -1.03 17.75 0.19
N ALA A 189 -0.16 16.80 -0.15
CA ALA A 189 1.22 16.76 0.34
C ALA A 189 2.22 17.61 -0.47
N ARG A 190 1.76 18.50 -1.35
CA ARG A 190 2.63 19.46 -2.05
C ARG A 190 3.46 20.24 -1.02
N GLY A 191 4.78 20.24 -1.19
CA GLY A 191 5.72 20.86 -0.25
C GLY A 191 6.40 19.91 0.73
N ILE A 192 6.18 18.60 0.59
CA ILE A 192 6.96 17.56 1.27
C ILE A 192 7.85 16.86 0.23
N ASN A 193 9.10 16.58 0.61
CA ASN A 193 10.09 15.98 -0.30
C ASN A 193 9.87 14.48 -0.55
N ASN A 194 9.17 13.81 0.36
CA ASN A 194 8.84 12.40 0.27
C ASN A 194 7.38 12.20 -0.14
N HIS A 195 7.07 10.99 -0.59
CA HIS A 195 5.70 10.57 -0.87
C HIS A 195 4.80 10.71 0.38
N TRP A 196 3.53 11.13 0.21
CA TRP A 196 2.61 11.42 1.30
C TRP A 196 2.38 10.23 2.25
N THR A 197 2.52 8.99 1.74
CA THR A 197 2.41 7.76 2.54
C THR A 197 3.42 7.68 3.69
N GLN A 198 4.48 8.51 3.67
CA GLN A 198 5.45 8.66 4.75
C GLN A 198 4.96 9.49 5.94
N ALA A 199 3.90 10.28 5.79
CA ALA A 199 3.40 11.10 6.88
C ALA A 199 2.73 10.28 8.00
N ARG A 200 2.63 8.95 7.82
CA ARG A 200 2.11 8.04 8.85
C ARG A 200 3.15 7.79 9.93
N ASP A 201 2.67 7.74 11.17
CA ASP A 201 3.50 7.34 12.30
C ASP A 201 4.03 5.91 12.13
N SER A 202 5.31 5.73 12.40
CA SER A 202 5.90 4.40 12.45
C SER A 202 5.34 3.65 13.66
N PRO A 203 4.88 2.39 13.49
CA PRO A 203 4.43 1.59 14.62
C PRO A 203 5.52 1.48 15.68
N LYS A 204 5.13 1.53 16.97
CA LYS A 204 6.06 1.29 18.08
C LYS A 204 6.80 -0.03 17.86
N SER A 205 8.11 -0.03 18.07
CA SER A 205 8.92 -1.25 17.97
C SER A 205 8.43 -2.31 18.96
N ARG A 206 8.44 -3.58 18.56
CA ARG A 206 8.05 -4.72 19.41
C ARG A 206 9.23 -5.67 19.54
N GLY A 207 10.04 -5.50 20.58
CA GLY A 207 11.26 -6.31 20.74
C GLY A 207 12.16 -6.22 19.51
N PHE A 208 12.38 -7.36 18.86
CA PHE A 208 13.19 -7.44 17.63
C PHE A 208 12.43 -7.09 16.33
N ASP A 209 11.10 -6.93 16.39
CA ASP A 209 10.29 -6.42 15.27
C ASP A 209 10.33 -4.89 15.23
N VAL A 210 11.38 -4.39 14.59
CA VAL A 210 11.59 -2.97 14.31
C VAL A 210 11.18 -2.69 12.86
N LEU A 211 10.34 -1.68 12.65
CA LEU A 211 9.91 -1.24 11.33
C LEU A 211 10.59 0.08 10.97
N ARG A 212 11.31 0.11 9.85
CA ARG A 212 12.01 1.29 9.33
C ARG A 212 11.65 1.47 7.86
N GLU A 213 10.95 2.57 7.58
CA GLU A 213 10.46 2.88 6.22
C GLU A 213 11.51 3.57 5.35
N GLY A 214 12.44 4.31 5.96
CA GLY A 214 13.55 4.99 5.26
C GLY A 214 13.11 6.04 4.23
N GLY A 215 11.86 6.54 4.31
CA GLY A 215 11.35 7.55 3.39
C GLY A 215 11.01 7.03 1.98
N LYS A 216 10.98 5.71 1.75
CA LYS A 216 10.82 5.09 0.40
C LYS A 216 9.56 4.25 0.21
N CYS A 217 8.58 4.36 1.11
CA CYS A 217 7.19 3.90 0.89
C CYS A 217 6.54 4.74 -0.21
N ASN A 218 5.82 4.07 -1.12
CA ASN A 218 5.00 4.65 -2.18
C ASN A 218 3.57 4.08 -2.06
N PHE A 219 2.66 4.52 -2.93
CA PHE A 219 1.28 4.04 -2.86
C PHE A 219 1.13 2.53 -3.10
N LEU A 220 1.93 1.95 -4.00
CA LEU A 220 1.91 0.50 -4.23
C LEU A 220 2.26 -0.29 -2.96
N ALA A 221 3.25 0.16 -2.19
CA ALA A 221 3.58 -0.44 -0.90
C ALA A 221 2.44 -0.31 0.11
N LEU A 222 1.75 0.84 0.15
CA LEU A 222 0.57 1.01 0.98
C LEU A 222 -0.58 0.06 0.56
N ALA A 223 -0.80 -0.10 -0.74
CA ALA A 223 -1.81 -1.04 -1.26
C ALA A 223 -1.47 -2.50 -0.92
N VAL A 224 -0.19 -2.87 -0.94
CA VAL A 224 0.29 -4.18 -0.45
C VAL A 224 -0.02 -4.35 1.04
N GLN A 225 0.30 -3.35 1.89
CA GLN A 225 -0.05 -3.39 3.32
C GLN A 225 -1.58 -3.42 3.56
N ALA A 226 -2.35 -2.86 2.63
CA ALA A 226 -3.81 -2.88 2.62
C ALA A 226 -4.42 -4.20 2.11
N ARG A 227 -3.58 -5.14 1.63
CA ARG A 227 -4.01 -6.43 1.07
C ARG A 227 -4.93 -6.28 -0.15
N LEU A 228 -4.67 -5.26 -0.96
CA LEU A 228 -5.41 -5.00 -2.20
C LEU A 228 -4.78 -5.78 -3.37
N VAL A 229 -4.97 -7.10 -3.39
CA VAL A 229 -4.28 -8.02 -4.30
C VAL A 229 -4.63 -7.71 -5.76
N ARG A 230 -5.92 -7.47 -6.05
CA ARG A 230 -6.38 -7.15 -7.42
C ARG A 230 -5.75 -5.86 -7.95
N TYR A 231 -5.72 -4.80 -7.13
CA TYR A 231 -5.06 -3.55 -7.49
C TYR A 231 -3.56 -3.73 -7.73
N VAL A 232 -2.87 -4.40 -6.78
CA VAL A 232 -1.41 -4.63 -6.88
C VAL A 232 -1.08 -5.47 -8.12
N ARG A 233 -1.86 -6.53 -8.39
CA ARG A 233 -1.73 -7.36 -9.58
C ARG A 233 -1.85 -6.51 -10.85
N ALA A 234 -2.93 -5.75 -10.99
CA ALA A 234 -3.14 -4.88 -12.15
C ALA A 234 -1.99 -3.88 -12.37
N LYS A 235 -1.42 -3.31 -11.29
CA LYS A 235 -0.28 -2.37 -11.40
C LYS A 235 1.03 -3.04 -11.76
N LEU A 236 1.28 -4.25 -11.28
CA LEU A 236 2.51 -4.99 -11.56
C LEU A 236 2.47 -5.67 -12.93
N GLU A 237 1.30 -6.10 -13.41
CA GLU A 237 1.11 -6.59 -14.78
C GLU A 237 1.30 -5.45 -15.79
N ALA A 238 0.77 -4.26 -15.51
CA ALA A 238 0.93 -3.10 -16.37
C ALA A 238 2.38 -2.58 -16.40
N ASP A 239 3.09 -2.64 -15.27
CA ASP A 239 4.50 -2.22 -15.18
C ASP A 239 5.26 -3.05 -14.14
N PRO A 240 5.90 -4.16 -14.56
CA PRO A 240 6.67 -5.03 -13.66
C PRO A 240 7.84 -4.32 -12.99
N LYS A 241 8.35 -3.20 -13.55
CA LYS A 241 9.48 -2.46 -12.96
C LYS A 241 9.12 -1.85 -11.61
N ARG A 242 7.82 -1.69 -11.30
CA ARG A 242 7.33 -1.23 -10.00
C ARG A 242 7.68 -2.16 -8.83
N MET A 243 8.08 -3.41 -9.11
CA MET A 243 8.69 -4.30 -8.12
C MET A 243 10.00 -3.73 -7.55
N ASN A 244 10.75 -2.99 -8.36
CA ASN A 244 12.07 -2.46 -8.01
C ASN A 244 11.92 -1.13 -7.25
N LYS A 245 11.55 -1.20 -5.97
CA LYS A 245 11.57 -0.04 -5.08
C LYS A 245 12.80 -0.04 -4.17
N SER A 246 13.28 1.16 -3.84
CA SER A 246 14.32 1.34 -2.82
C SER A 246 13.76 1.22 -1.40
N GLY A 247 14.62 0.99 -0.41
CA GLY A 247 14.22 0.83 0.99
C GLY A 247 13.59 -0.54 1.26
N ARG A 248 12.46 -0.54 1.97
CA ARG A 248 11.73 -1.76 2.36
C ARG A 248 11.12 -2.48 1.13
N PRO A 249 11.37 -3.77 0.88
CA PRO A 249 10.79 -4.51 -0.25
C PRO A 249 9.27 -4.71 -0.15
N LEU A 250 8.56 -4.85 -1.28
CA LEU A 250 7.11 -5.11 -1.30
C LEU A 250 6.73 -6.39 -0.54
N LEU A 251 7.53 -7.46 -0.66
CA LEU A 251 7.31 -8.70 0.07
C LEU A 251 7.34 -8.49 1.59
N ASP A 252 8.20 -7.62 2.07
CA ASP A 252 8.28 -7.28 3.49
C ASP A 252 7.08 -6.46 3.98
N TYR A 253 6.49 -5.62 3.12
CA TYR A 253 5.21 -4.96 3.40
C TYR A 253 4.05 -5.95 3.52
N ALA A 254 4.01 -6.98 2.67
CA ALA A 254 2.97 -8.02 2.71
C ALA A 254 3.05 -8.88 3.98
N LEU A 255 4.27 -9.21 4.41
CA LEU A 255 4.53 -10.09 5.56
C LEU A 255 4.44 -9.39 6.91
N ARG A 256 4.75 -8.09 6.96
CA ARG A 256 4.68 -7.28 8.20
C ARG A 256 3.81 -6.01 7.99
N PRO A 257 2.50 -6.15 7.76
CA PRO A 257 1.61 -5.06 7.33
C PRO A 257 1.14 -4.15 8.47
N ARG A 258 1.98 -3.95 9.49
CA ARG A 258 1.67 -3.10 10.64
C ARG A 258 1.56 -1.64 10.19
N ARG A 259 0.44 -1.01 10.54
CA ARG A 259 0.13 0.39 10.26
C ARG A 259 -0.41 1.05 11.51
N VAL A 260 -0.11 2.34 11.68
CA VAL A 260 -0.79 3.19 12.66
C VAL A 260 -1.87 3.95 11.90
N THR A 261 -3.11 3.79 12.32
CA THR A 261 -4.23 4.59 11.83
C THR A 261 -4.46 5.72 12.82
N PRO A 262 -4.47 6.99 12.40
CA PRO A 262 -4.61 8.12 13.33
C PRO A 262 -5.99 8.20 13.98
N ILE A 263 -6.96 7.49 13.40
CA ILE A 263 -8.33 7.43 13.89
C ILE A 263 -8.58 6.02 14.41
N ASN A 264 -9.18 5.94 15.59
CA ASN A 264 -9.78 4.70 16.05
C ASN A 264 -10.94 4.41 15.10
N MET A 265 -10.83 3.35 14.30
CA MET A 265 -11.93 2.87 13.46
C MET A 265 -12.62 1.76 14.25
N PRO A 266 -13.66 2.07 15.07
CA PRO A 266 -14.44 1.06 15.77
C PRO A 266 -15.29 0.33 14.73
N TYR A 267 -14.66 -0.60 14.01
CA TYR A 267 -15.36 -1.39 13.02
C TYR A 267 -16.58 -2.03 13.67
N HIS A 268 -17.75 -1.82 13.07
CA HIS A 268 -18.98 -2.51 13.47
C HIS A 268 -18.89 -4.04 13.28
N HIS A 269 -17.79 -4.52 12.70
CA HIS A 269 -17.44 -5.92 12.55
C HIS A 269 -15.99 -6.18 12.97
N ILE A 270 -15.80 -7.23 13.79
CA ILE A 270 -14.47 -7.77 14.03
C ILE A 270 -13.95 -8.30 12.70
N ARG A 271 -12.76 -7.87 12.29
CA ARG A 271 -12.08 -8.43 11.12
C ARG A 271 -11.59 -9.84 11.46
N ASP A 272 -12.29 -10.85 10.95
CA ASP A 272 -11.81 -12.23 10.99
C ASP A 272 -10.69 -12.49 9.95
N ASP A 273 -10.49 -11.54 9.02
CA ASP A 273 -9.46 -11.59 7.97
C ASP A 273 -8.05 -11.36 8.55
N PRO A 274 -7.15 -12.36 8.47
CA PRO A 274 -5.81 -12.28 9.06
C PRO A 274 -5.00 -11.15 8.45
N SER A 275 -4.20 -10.46 9.28
CA SER A 275 -3.42 -9.29 8.82
C SER A 275 -2.47 -9.59 7.65
N VAL A 276 -2.01 -10.83 7.50
CA VAL A 276 -1.18 -11.29 6.37
C VAL A 276 -2.07 -11.94 5.30
N SER A 277 -1.99 -11.45 4.07
CA SER A 277 -2.66 -12.06 2.91
C SER A 277 -1.71 -13.05 2.23
N VAL A 278 -2.07 -14.34 2.27
CA VAL A 278 -1.30 -15.40 1.59
C VAL A 278 -1.32 -15.19 0.07
N GLU A 279 -2.44 -14.77 -0.50
CA GLU A 279 -2.56 -14.47 -1.94
C GLU A 279 -1.63 -13.32 -2.38
N MET A 280 -1.46 -12.28 -1.56
CA MET A 280 -0.49 -11.21 -1.84
C MET A 280 0.95 -11.74 -1.83
N VAL A 281 1.28 -12.63 -0.89
CA VAL A 281 2.60 -13.27 -0.82
C VAL A 281 2.85 -14.15 -2.04
N GLU A 282 1.87 -14.97 -2.43
CA GLU A 282 1.92 -15.81 -3.63
C GLU A 282 2.08 -14.97 -4.91
N LEU A 283 1.34 -13.87 -5.04
CA LEU A 283 1.48 -12.94 -6.15
C LEU A 283 2.93 -12.43 -6.26
N LEU A 284 3.48 -11.88 -5.18
CA LEU A 284 4.82 -11.29 -5.19
C LEU A 284 5.93 -12.32 -5.41
N LEU A 285 5.74 -13.56 -4.95
CA LEU A 285 6.68 -14.68 -5.14
C LEU A 285 6.48 -15.42 -6.47
N SER A 286 5.43 -15.11 -7.22
CA SER A 286 5.13 -15.78 -8.49
C SER A 286 6.31 -15.73 -9.46
N PRO A 287 6.49 -16.72 -10.35
CA PRO A 287 7.64 -16.77 -11.26
C PRO A 287 7.84 -15.51 -12.11
N GLY A 288 6.75 -14.77 -12.42
CA GLY A 288 6.82 -13.53 -13.19
C GLY A 288 7.34 -12.32 -12.41
N LEU A 289 7.15 -12.29 -11.09
CA LEU A 289 7.56 -11.16 -10.23
C LEU A 289 8.81 -11.48 -9.37
N ASN A 290 8.98 -12.76 -9.01
CA ASN A 290 10.18 -13.35 -8.42
C ASN A 290 10.76 -12.52 -7.25
N ALA A 291 9.92 -12.06 -6.33
CA ALA A 291 10.41 -11.40 -5.12
C ALA A 291 11.31 -12.36 -4.32
N ASP A 292 12.46 -11.87 -3.86
CA ASP A 292 13.43 -12.71 -3.14
C ASP A 292 13.16 -12.70 -1.62
N PRO A 293 12.78 -13.84 -1.01
CA PRO A 293 12.62 -13.93 0.45
C PRO A 293 13.92 -13.68 1.22
N ASN A 294 15.07 -13.82 0.56
CA ASN A 294 16.40 -13.59 1.13
C ASN A 294 16.91 -12.16 0.87
N GLN A 295 16.13 -11.30 0.23
CA GLN A 295 16.52 -9.91 -0.03
C GLN A 295 16.84 -9.19 1.28
N LEU A 296 18.04 -8.60 1.35
CA LEU A 296 18.51 -7.91 2.56
C LEU A 296 17.83 -6.54 2.68
N VAL A 297 17.30 -6.25 3.86
CA VAL A 297 16.70 -4.96 4.19
C VAL A 297 17.73 -4.13 4.95
N ARG A 298 18.47 -3.28 4.23
CA ARG A 298 19.57 -2.46 4.79
C ARG A 298 19.17 -1.63 6.01
N LEU A 299 17.94 -1.11 5.99
CA LEU A 299 17.38 -0.32 7.09
C LEU A 299 17.31 -1.12 8.40
N ASN A 300 17.29 -2.45 8.33
CA ASN A 300 17.11 -3.37 9.44
C ASN A 300 18.38 -4.21 9.74
N GLY A 301 19.56 -3.62 9.55
CA GLY A 301 20.83 -4.27 9.85
C GLY A 301 21.12 -5.46 8.92
N ASP A 302 20.77 -5.30 7.65
CA ASP A 302 20.97 -6.29 6.59
C ASP A 302 20.34 -7.67 6.87
N ARG A 303 19.29 -7.72 7.69
CA ARG A 303 18.48 -8.94 7.82
C ARG A 303 17.65 -9.16 6.56
N SER A 304 17.48 -10.42 6.17
CA SER A 304 16.61 -10.76 5.04
C SER A 304 15.13 -10.52 5.36
N VAL A 305 14.30 -10.39 4.33
CA VAL A 305 12.83 -10.34 4.46
C VAL A 305 12.32 -11.54 5.28
N TRP A 306 12.81 -12.74 4.99
CA TRP A 306 12.47 -13.96 5.74
C TRP A 306 12.83 -13.88 7.22
N ALA A 307 14.05 -13.45 7.56
CA ALA A 307 14.48 -13.29 8.94
C ALA A 307 13.61 -12.28 9.70
N LEU A 308 13.28 -11.15 9.07
CA LEU A 308 12.43 -10.12 9.67
C LEU A 308 11.01 -10.62 9.91
N PHE A 309 10.46 -11.39 8.98
CA PHE A 309 9.16 -12.00 9.15
C PHE A 309 9.13 -12.99 10.33
N LEU A 310 10.13 -13.88 10.43
CA LEU A 310 10.25 -14.80 11.57
C LEU A 310 10.29 -14.08 12.92
N LEU A 311 11.09 -13.01 13.02
CA LEU A 311 11.12 -12.19 14.23
C LEU A 311 9.76 -11.55 14.51
N SER A 312 9.09 -11.00 13.48
CA SER A 312 7.78 -10.38 13.62
C SER A 312 6.70 -11.35 14.14
N ILE A 313 6.63 -12.57 13.61
CA ILE A 313 5.64 -13.56 14.08
C ILE A 313 5.97 -14.03 15.50
N ARG A 314 7.25 -14.14 15.88
CA ARG A 314 7.67 -14.48 17.24
C ARG A 314 7.24 -13.42 18.25
N GLU A 315 7.55 -12.16 17.97
CA GLU A 315 7.22 -11.05 18.87
C GLU A 315 5.70 -10.89 19.01
N THR A 316 4.95 -11.08 17.92
CA THR A 316 3.48 -11.06 17.98
C THR A 316 2.92 -12.23 18.78
N HIS A 317 3.43 -13.45 18.55
CA HIS A 317 3.02 -14.64 19.30
C HIS A 317 3.33 -14.55 20.81
N ASN A 318 4.39 -13.84 21.19
CA ASN A 318 4.74 -13.61 22.59
C ASN A 318 3.84 -12.58 23.29
N GLN A 319 3.30 -11.61 22.54
CA GLN A 319 2.43 -10.57 23.08
C GLN A 319 0.96 -11.02 23.20
N GLU A 320 0.55 -12.03 22.44
CA GLU A 320 -0.83 -12.51 22.46
C GLU A 320 -1.13 -13.30 23.73
N SER A 321 -2.00 -12.76 24.59
CA SER A 321 -2.44 -13.42 25.82
C SER A 321 -3.39 -14.59 25.55
N ASN A 322 -4.20 -14.50 24.48
CA ASN A 322 -5.19 -15.51 24.13
C ASN A 322 -4.90 -16.17 22.79
N LYS A 323 -3.95 -17.11 22.81
CA LYS A 323 -3.53 -17.91 21.64
C LYS A 323 -4.62 -18.84 21.10
N SER A 324 -5.67 -19.11 21.87
CA SER A 324 -6.81 -19.92 21.42
C SER A 324 -7.93 -19.10 20.79
N SER A 325 -7.82 -17.76 20.74
CA SER A 325 -8.82 -16.93 20.06
C SER A 325 -8.93 -17.29 18.57
N PRO A 326 -10.15 -17.31 17.97
CA PRO A 326 -10.34 -17.59 16.55
C PRO A 326 -9.51 -16.67 15.63
N THR A 327 -9.39 -15.39 16.00
CA THR A 327 -8.56 -14.41 15.29
C THR A 327 -7.07 -14.79 15.31
N HIS A 328 -6.54 -15.24 16.46
CA HIS A 328 -5.15 -15.70 16.52
C HIS A 328 -4.94 -16.99 15.71
N GLN A 329 -5.89 -17.92 15.74
CA GLN A 329 -5.81 -19.16 14.95
C GLN A 329 -5.80 -18.87 13.44
N SER A 330 -6.69 -18.00 12.97
CA SER A 330 -6.74 -17.53 11.59
C SER A 330 -5.41 -16.88 11.18
N LEU A 331 -4.86 -16.01 12.04
CA LEU A 331 -3.58 -15.37 11.81
C LEU A 331 -2.40 -16.35 11.82
N ASN A 332 -2.37 -17.31 12.74
CA ASN A 332 -1.35 -18.35 12.82
C ASN A 332 -1.36 -19.23 11.56
N GLN A 333 -2.55 -19.57 11.07
CA GLN A 333 -2.71 -20.32 9.82
C GLN A 333 -2.18 -19.54 8.61
N ALA A 334 -2.48 -18.24 8.53
CA ALA A 334 -1.95 -17.37 7.48
C ALA A 334 -0.41 -17.25 7.55
N TRP A 335 0.17 -17.15 8.76
CA TRP A 335 1.62 -17.15 8.93
C TRP A 335 2.26 -18.47 8.48
N TYR A 336 1.66 -19.59 8.83
CA TYR A 336 2.14 -20.91 8.44
C TYR A 336 2.14 -21.05 6.91
N ALA A 337 1.03 -20.70 6.26
CA ALA A 337 0.93 -20.72 4.79
C ALA A 337 1.93 -19.78 4.12
N ALA A 338 2.12 -18.56 4.65
CA ALA A 338 3.14 -17.65 4.15
C ALA A 338 4.56 -18.23 4.30
N CYS A 339 4.87 -18.93 5.39
CA CYS A 339 6.15 -19.62 5.56
C CYS A 339 6.36 -20.68 4.46
N GLN A 340 5.33 -21.48 4.15
CA GLN A 340 5.41 -22.46 3.06
C GLN A 340 5.74 -21.80 1.73
N GLN A 341 5.07 -20.68 1.41
CA GLN A 341 5.33 -19.96 0.15
C GLN A 341 6.75 -19.39 0.10
N LEU A 342 7.26 -18.84 1.20
CA LEU A 342 8.63 -18.32 1.27
C LEU A 342 9.67 -19.44 1.14
N ILE A 343 9.43 -20.61 1.75
CA ILE A 343 10.30 -21.78 1.65
C ILE A 343 10.34 -22.29 0.21
N ARG A 344 9.20 -22.38 -0.47
CA ARG A 344 9.13 -22.73 -1.90
C ARG A 344 9.87 -21.75 -2.79
N ALA A 345 9.83 -20.47 -2.43
CA ALA A 345 10.62 -19.43 -3.09
C ALA A 345 12.12 -19.48 -2.75
N GLY A 346 12.55 -20.35 -1.84
CA GLY A 346 13.96 -20.56 -1.49
C GLY A 346 14.44 -19.81 -0.25
N ALA A 347 13.57 -19.53 0.72
CA ALA A 347 13.95 -18.96 2.00
C ALA A 347 15.02 -19.82 2.71
N ARG A 348 16.09 -19.17 3.20
CA ARG A 348 17.24 -19.85 3.79
C ARG A 348 17.06 -20.15 5.28
N PRO A 349 17.48 -21.35 5.76
CA PRO A 349 17.38 -21.71 7.18
C PRO A 349 18.38 -20.95 8.06
N ASP A 350 19.52 -20.52 7.52
CA ASP A 350 20.58 -19.80 8.22
C ASP A 350 20.40 -18.27 8.22
N CYS A 351 19.18 -17.80 7.98
CA CYS A 351 18.86 -16.38 7.83
C CYS A 351 19.08 -15.53 9.11
N LEU A 352 19.14 -16.17 10.29
CA LEU A 352 19.37 -15.52 11.59
C LEU A 352 20.82 -15.63 12.08
N SER A 353 21.63 -16.51 11.47
CA SER A 353 23.00 -16.81 11.92
C SER A 353 24.02 -15.71 11.56
N ASN A 354 23.73 -14.89 10.55
CA ASN A 354 24.64 -13.86 10.02
C ASN A 354 24.39 -12.46 10.60
N GLY A 355 23.87 -12.35 11.83
CA GLY A 355 23.66 -11.05 12.48
C GLY A 355 24.95 -10.23 12.46
N SER A 356 24.95 -9.13 11.72
CA SER A 356 26.11 -8.25 11.56
C SER A 356 26.65 -7.82 12.93
N PRO A 357 27.96 -7.98 13.22
CA PRO A 357 28.57 -7.66 14.52
C PRO A 357 28.53 -6.17 14.91
N ASN A 358 27.94 -5.31 14.08
CA ASN A 358 28.02 -3.86 14.21
C ASN A 358 26.94 -3.21 15.10
N TYR A 359 26.12 -3.97 15.83
CA TYR A 359 25.29 -3.38 16.90
C TYR A 359 26.12 -3.28 18.20
N THR A 360 26.95 -2.26 18.28
CA THR A 360 27.85 -1.93 19.41
C THR A 360 27.13 -1.27 20.58
N SER A 361 25.99 -1.79 21.03
CA SER A 361 25.32 -1.31 22.25
C SER A 361 25.12 -2.44 23.26
N GLY A 362 26.21 -2.77 23.97
CA GLY A 362 26.23 -3.10 25.41
C GLY A 362 25.49 -4.32 25.97
N GLU A 363 24.50 -4.90 25.28
CA GLU A 363 23.76 -6.05 25.77
C GLU A 363 23.96 -7.24 24.83
N VAL A 364 24.97 -8.05 25.16
CA VAL A 364 25.15 -9.38 24.58
C VAL A 364 23.99 -10.26 25.04
N ARG A 365 22.84 -10.16 24.36
CA ARG A 365 21.80 -11.19 24.47
C ARG A 365 22.24 -12.40 23.65
N LYS A 366 22.55 -13.47 24.40
CA LYS A 366 22.98 -14.79 23.97
C LYS A 366 22.11 -15.36 22.85
N ASP A 367 22.82 -15.91 21.86
CA ASP A 367 22.45 -16.73 20.71
C ASP A 367 21.27 -16.27 19.84
N PRO A 368 21.50 -15.96 18.54
CA PRO A 368 20.40 -15.87 17.60
C PRO A 368 19.72 -17.26 17.53
N GLU A 369 18.54 -17.37 18.14
CA GLU A 369 17.64 -18.52 17.96
C GLU A 369 17.64 -18.91 16.46
N GLU A 370 17.90 -20.18 16.18
CA GLU A 370 17.78 -20.69 14.82
C GLU A 370 16.34 -20.53 14.32
N ALA A 371 16.15 -20.39 13.01
CA ALA A 371 14.82 -20.28 12.41
C ALA A 371 13.88 -21.42 12.88
N ALA A 372 14.42 -22.64 13.03
CA ALA A 372 13.72 -23.80 13.56
C ALA A 372 13.14 -23.56 14.96
N SER A 373 13.87 -22.92 15.87
CA SER A 373 13.41 -22.63 17.24
C SER A 373 12.21 -21.69 17.23
N ILE A 374 12.25 -20.64 16.39
CA ILE A 374 11.14 -19.71 16.22
C ILE A 374 9.91 -20.44 15.67
N LEU A 375 10.09 -21.26 14.63
CA LEU A 375 9.00 -22.03 14.02
C LEU A 375 8.37 -22.98 15.04
N THR A 376 9.18 -23.75 15.80
CA THR A 376 8.68 -24.68 16.83
C THR A 376 7.88 -23.94 17.88
N ARG A 377 8.33 -22.77 18.29
CA ARG A 377 7.63 -21.94 19.27
C ARG A 377 6.28 -21.43 18.77
N VAL A 378 6.20 -21.00 17.50
CA VAL A 378 4.98 -20.36 16.95
C VAL A 378 3.97 -21.40 16.45
N PHE A 379 4.43 -22.52 15.90
CA PHE A 379 3.57 -23.50 15.20
C PHE A 379 3.53 -24.88 15.87
N GLY A 380 4.38 -25.14 16.86
CA GLY A 380 4.56 -26.47 17.44
C GLY A 380 5.51 -27.35 16.60
N THR A 381 5.88 -28.49 17.18
CA THR A 381 6.88 -29.41 16.62
C THR A 381 6.47 -29.98 15.28
N ASP A 382 5.23 -30.46 15.13
CA ASP A 382 4.78 -31.18 13.92
C ASP A 382 4.81 -30.29 12.68
N ARG A 383 4.16 -29.12 12.75
CA ARG A 383 4.16 -28.11 11.69
C ARG A 383 5.58 -27.65 11.35
N THR A 384 6.44 -27.53 12.37
CA THR A 384 7.83 -27.13 12.15
C THR A 384 8.63 -28.20 11.43
N ASN A 385 8.45 -29.47 11.78
CA ASN A 385 9.10 -30.58 11.10
C ASN A 385 8.70 -30.62 9.61
N MET A 386 7.43 -30.33 9.30
CA MET A 386 6.96 -30.21 7.91
C MET A 386 7.69 -29.08 7.17
N LEU A 387 7.75 -27.87 7.74
CA LEU A 387 8.45 -26.72 7.13
C LEU A 387 9.95 -27.00 6.95
N ILE A 388 10.62 -27.58 7.95
CA ILE A 388 12.05 -27.92 7.88
C ILE A 388 12.29 -28.97 6.79
N GLN A 389 11.42 -29.98 6.67
CA GLN A 389 11.54 -30.97 5.62
C GLN A 389 11.36 -30.35 4.23
N GLU A 390 10.39 -29.43 4.07
CA GLU A 390 10.18 -28.67 2.83
C GLU A 390 11.41 -27.83 2.45
N MET A 391 12.03 -27.16 3.44
CA MET A 391 13.29 -26.41 3.23
C MET A 391 14.45 -27.32 2.78
N ARG A 392 14.55 -28.53 3.35
CA ARG A 392 15.58 -29.50 2.97
C ARG A 392 15.36 -29.99 1.54
N ASN A 393 14.13 -30.35 1.18
CA ASN A 393 13.79 -30.84 -0.16
C ASN A 393 14.14 -29.79 -1.24
N HIS A 394 13.76 -28.54 -1.03
CA HIS A 394 14.07 -27.47 -1.99
C HIS A 394 15.56 -27.17 -2.16
N ARG A 395 16.38 -27.41 -1.12
CA ARG A 395 17.83 -27.24 -1.21
C ARG A 395 18.48 -28.27 -2.15
N TYR A 396 17.89 -29.45 -2.29
CA TYR A 396 18.39 -30.49 -3.19
C TYR A 396 17.92 -30.31 -4.65
N GLU A 397 16.77 -29.68 -4.86
CA GLU A 397 16.19 -29.48 -6.21
C GLU A 397 16.83 -28.32 -6.97
N LYS A 398 17.28 -27.26 -6.28
CA LYS A 398 18.08 -26.20 -6.92
C LYS A 398 19.55 -26.60 -6.83
N PRO A 399 20.19 -27.10 -7.92
CA PRO A 399 21.63 -27.30 -7.91
C PRO A 399 22.30 -25.99 -7.51
N PRO A 400 23.39 -26.02 -6.70
CA PRO A 400 24.07 -24.81 -6.29
C PRO A 400 24.38 -24.02 -7.56
N ALA A 401 23.83 -22.79 -7.65
CA ALA A 401 24.02 -21.93 -8.80
C ALA A 401 25.50 -21.99 -9.17
N ALA A 402 25.81 -22.58 -10.33
CA ALA A 402 27.18 -22.78 -10.77
C ALA A 402 27.87 -21.44 -10.57
N LYS A 403 28.93 -21.40 -9.75
CA LYS A 403 29.66 -20.17 -9.44
C LYS A 403 29.94 -19.47 -10.75
N VAL A 404 29.13 -18.46 -11.09
CA VAL A 404 29.35 -17.65 -12.28
C VAL A 404 30.67 -16.99 -11.99
N LYS A 405 31.74 -17.50 -12.60
CA LYS A 405 33.07 -16.88 -12.55
C LYS A 405 32.82 -15.44 -12.94
N GLN A 406 32.98 -14.51 -11.99
CA GLN A 406 32.95 -13.10 -12.30
C GLN A 406 33.88 -12.90 -13.51
N PRO A 407 33.39 -12.29 -14.61
CA PRO A 407 34.26 -12.01 -15.73
C PRO A 407 35.43 -11.18 -15.21
N ASN A 408 36.64 -11.65 -15.55
CA ASN A 408 37.89 -11.10 -15.09
C ASN A 408 37.94 -9.60 -15.43
N LEU A 409 37.64 -8.74 -14.45
CA LEU A 409 37.54 -7.28 -14.60
C LEU A 409 38.85 -6.65 -15.13
N GLY A 410 39.96 -7.39 -15.11
CA GLY A 410 41.24 -6.97 -15.69
C GLY A 410 41.24 -6.74 -17.21
N VAL A 411 40.36 -7.41 -17.97
CA VAL A 411 40.33 -7.25 -19.45
C VAL A 411 39.52 -6.02 -19.89
N LEU A 412 38.47 -5.66 -19.14
CA LEU A 412 37.64 -4.48 -19.43
C LEU A 412 38.37 -3.16 -19.13
N VAL A 413 39.25 -3.12 -18.12
CA VAL A 413 40.05 -1.92 -17.79
C VAL A 413 41.08 -1.58 -18.87
N LEU A 414 41.63 -2.58 -19.58
CA LEU A 414 42.57 -2.36 -20.67
C LEU A 414 41.87 -1.81 -21.93
N SER A 415 40.67 -2.32 -22.25
CA SER A 415 39.87 -1.81 -23.37
C SER A 415 39.42 -0.35 -23.13
N TRP A 416 39.03 -0.02 -21.90
CA TRP A 416 38.64 1.35 -21.52
C TRP A 416 39.81 2.35 -21.57
N LYS A 417 41.01 1.95 -21.13
CA LYS A 417 42.21 2.81 -21.23
C LYS A 417 42.62 3.10 -22.68
N VAL A 418 42.39 2.17 -23.61
CA VAL A 418 42.65 2.39 -25.03
C VAL A 418 41.60 3.34 -25.65
N HIS A 419 40.34 3.24 -25.23
CA HIS A 419 39.27 4.12 -25.72
C HIS A 419 39.46 5.58 -25.23
N LEU A 420 39.83 5.78 -23.96
CA LEU A 420 40.13 7.11 -23.41
C LEU A 420 41.35 7.77 -24.07
N ARG A 421 42.39 7.01 -24.42
CA ARG A 421 43.55 7.55 -25.17
C ARG A 421 43.20 7.98 -26.60
N ARG A 422 42.22 7.34 -27.25
CA ARG A 422 41.71 7.74 -28.57
C ARG A 422 40.88 9.03 -28.51
N VAL A 423 40.09 9.21 -27.45
CA VAL A 423 39.28 10.44 -27.26
C VAL A 423 40.19 11.65 -26.97
N ASP A 424 41.26 11.48 -26.20
CA ASP A 424 42.26 12.54 -25.96
C ASP A 424 43.05 12.91 -27.24
N ALA A 425 43.36 11.94 -28.10
CA ALA A 425 44.04 12.22 -29.36
C ALA A 425 43.16 13.03 -30.33
N ASN A 426 41.86 12.73 -30.39
CA ASN A 426 40.90 13.45 -31.23
C ASN A 426 40.56 14.85 -30.69
N SER A 427 40.56 15.05 -29.36
CA SER A 427 40.38 16.40 -28.78
C SER A 427 41.56 17.32 -29.07
N LYS A 428 42.77 16.77 -29.13
CA LYS A 428 44.01 17.49 -29.46
C LYS A 428 44.03 17.93 -30.93
N LEU A 429 43.62 17.04 -31.85
CA LEU A 429 43.45 17.34 -33.28
C LEU A 429 42.39 18.42 -33.55
N ALA A 430 41.27 18.42 -32.81
CA ALA A 430 40.24 19.44 -32.92
C ALA A 430 40.69 20.82 -32.40
N CYS A 431 41.57 20.87 -31.40
CA CYS A 431 42.09 22.14 -30.86
C CYS A 431 43.13 22.79 -31.77
N ASP A 432 43.91 22.02 -32.53
CA ASP A 432 44.91 22.55 -33.46
C ASP A 432 44.26 23.05 -34.77
N TYR A 433 43.07 22.56 -35.13
CA TYR A 433 42.32 23.03 -36.30
C TYR A 433 41.57 24.36 -36.07
N LEU A 434 41.31 24.74 -34.81
CA LEU A 434 40.47 25.88 -34.46
C LEU A 434 41.24 27.15 -34.02
N GLY A 435 42.58 27.15 -34.03
CA GLY A 435 43.38 28.37 -33.86
C GLY A 435 43.04 29.23 -32.64
N THR A 436 42.74 28.63 -31.48
CA THR A 436 42.33 29.37 -30.27
C THR A 436 43.47 29.51 -29.25
N SER A 437 43.53 30.67 -28.58
CA SER A 437 44.56 31.01 -27.60
C SER A 437 44.49 30.16 -26.31
N ALA A 438 45.61 30.09 -25.59
CA ALA A 438 45.82 29.23 -24.43
C ALA A 438 44.75 29.36 -23.32
N THR A 439 44.13 30.54 -23.20
CA THR A 439 43.09 30.83 -22.19
C THR A 439 41.78 30.08 -22.44
N ASN A 440 41.45 29.78 -23.71
CA ASN A 440 40.23 29.06 -24.09
C ASN A 440 40.35 27.53 -23.91
N ARG A 441 41.58 26.98 -23.88
CA ARG A 441 41.80 25.54 -23.65
C ARG A 441 41.35 25.09 -22.25
N THR A 442 41.59 25.92 -21.24
CA THR A 442 41.27 25.59 -19.84
C THR A 442 39.76 25.60 -19.58
N VAL A 443 39.03 26.54 -20.20
CA VAL A 443 37.57 26.64 -20.09
C VAL A 443 36.88 25.47 -20.78
N LEU A 444 37.30 25.10 -21.99
CA LEU A 444 36.72 23.97 -22.73
C LEU A 444 36.96 22.64 -22.03
N HIS A 445 38.17 22.43 -21.50
CA HIS A 445 38.52 21.19 -20.80
C HIS A 445 37.77 21.05 -19.45
N THR A 446 37.44 22.16 -18.80
CA THR A 446 36.65 22.17 -17.56
C THR A 446 35.17 21.89 -17.86
N ALA A 447 34.62 22.50 -18.91
CA ALA A 447 33.24 22.27 -19.36
C ALA A 447 32.99 20.80 -19.80
N VAL A 448 33.94 20.17 -20.50
CA VAL A 448 33.83 18.76 -20.90
C VAL A 448 33.93 17.80 -19.70
N LYS A 449 34.79 18.11 -18.72
CA LYS A 449 34.88 17.34 -17.47
C LYS A 449 33.60 17.42 -16.65
N ASP A 450 32.93 18.56 -16.65
CA ASP A 450 31.69 18.74 -15.90
C ASP A 450 30.48 18.14 -16.64
N LEU A 451 30.48 18.13 -17.97
CA LEU A 451 29.48 17.40 -18.76
C LEU A 451 29.56 15.88 -18.54
N LEU A 452 30.77 15.32 -18.49
CA LEU A 452 31.00 13.88 -18.26
C LEU A 452 30.62 13.42 -16.85
N LYS A 453 30.53 14.34 -15.88
CA LYS A 453 30.05 14.04 -14.52
C LYS A 453 28.53 14.03 -14.39
N GLN A 454 27.79 14.56 -15.36
CA GLN A 454 26.34 14.80 -15.25
C GLN A 454 25.46 13.84 -16.05
N THR A 455 26.03 12.96 -16.89
CA THR A 455 25.24 11.97 -17.63
C THR A 455 25.25 10.58 -16.97
N PRO A 456 24.10 10.05 -16.51
CA PRO A 456 23.97 8.63 -16.18
C PRO A 456 23.92 7.81 -17.48
N GLN A 457 24.87 6.89 -17.68
CA GLN A 457 24.85 6.03 -18.88
C GLN A 457 23.73 4.99 -18.83
N PRO A 458 23.02 4.76 -19.95
CA PRO A 458 22.02 3.73 -20.08
C PRO A 458 22.57 2.39 -20.62
N VAL A 459 21.79 1.36 -20.30
CA VAL A 459 21.66 0.02 -20.87
C VAL A 459 22.24 -0.16 -22.29
N ALA A 460 23.07 -1.20 -22.45
CA ALA A 460 23.52 -1.69 -23.75
C ALA A 460 22.40 -2.47 -24.46
N ALA A 461 22.11 -2.10 -25.71
CA ALA A 461 21.35 -2.91 -26.66
C ALA A 461 22.12 -3.00 -28.00
N THR A 462 22.44 -4.25 -28.37
CA THR A 462 22.54 -4.87 -29.71
C THR A 462 23.22 -4.15 -30.89
N LEU A 463 24.18 -4.86 -31.49
CA LEU A 463 24.58 -4.73 -32.90
C LEU A 463 24.56 -6.12 -33.54
N GLU A 464 23.48 -6.45 -34.28
CA GLU A 464 23.50 -7.47 -35.32
C GLU A 464 23.95 -6.81 -36.62
N THR A 465 24.97 -7.40 -37.24
CA THR A 465 25.51 -7.03 -38.54
C THR A 465 24.83 -7.83 -39.66
N TYR A 466 24.32 -7.16 -40.68
CA TYR A 466 24.08 -7.75 -42.00
C TYR A 466 25.33 -7.60 -42.88
N PRO A 467 25.68 -8.59 -43.72
CA PRO A 467 26.56 -8.38 -44.87
C PRO A 467 25.76 -8.23 -46.18
N ALA A 468 26.49 -7.73 -47.18
CA ALA A 468 26.10 -7.24 -48.50
C ALA A 468 25.35 -8.22 -49.40
#